data_AF-A0A2N8N609-F1
#
_entry.id   AF-A0A2N8N609-F1
#
_cell.length_a   1.000
_cell.length_b   1.000
_cell.length_c   1.000
_cell.angle_alpha   90.00
_cell.angle_beta   90.00
_cell.angle_gamma   90.00
#
_symmetry.space_group_name_H-M   'P 1'
#
loop_
_entity.id
_entity.type
_entity.pdbx_description
1 polymer ?
#
loop_
_entity_poly.entity_id
_entity_poly.type
_entity_poly.pdbx_seq_one_letter_code
_entity_poly.pdbx_strand_id
1 'polypeptide(L)' 'MTPYAEPLTERLFDHVLFSSHTKVRLTDGHEYPIEAVDFERRQVKYYNGKDVPYWIDRDKVAAIV' A
#
# COMPACT_ATOMS: atom_id res chain seq x y z
N MET A 1 -19.92 11.66 1.93
CA MET A 1 -18.85 11.33 2.89
C MET A 1 -17.71 10.72 2.10
N THR A 2 -16.70 11.51 1.74
CA THR A 2 -15.44 10.99 1.21
C THR A 2 -14.77 10.21 2.33
N PRO A 3 -14.40 8.93 2.18
CA PRO A 3 -13.56 8.28 3.16
C PRO A 3 -12.25 9.06 3.18
N TYR A 4 -12.00 9.77 4.28
CA TYR A 4 -10.73 10.38 4.56
C TYR A 4 -9.73 9.23 4.65
N ALA A 5 -8.98 9.02 3.57
CA ALA A 5 -7.87 8.10 3.58
C ALA A 5 -6.80 8.74 4.46
N GLU A 6 -6.88 8.50 5.77
CA GLU A 6 -5.84 8.89 6.70
C GLU A 6 -4.55 8.23 6.21
N PRO A 7 -3.44 8.99 6.07
CA PRO A 7 -2.16 8.42 5.68
C PRO A 7 -1.85 7.27 6.61
N LEU A 8 -1.73 6.08 6.04
CA LEU A 8 -1.88 4.84 6.77
C LEU A 8 -0.85 4.74 7.90
N THR A 9 -1.19 4.94 9.18
CA THR A 9 -0.42 4.62 10.41
C THR A 9 0.89 3.82 10.31
N GLU A 10 2.03 4.17 10.94
CA GLU A 10 3.14 3.19 11.08
C GLU A 10 2.69 1.95 11.84
N ARG A 11 1.93 2.16 12.93
CA ARG A 11 1.31 1.08 13.71
C ARG A 11 0.29 0.30 12.88
N LEU A 12 -0.52 0.98 12.06
CA LEU A 12 -1.47 0.27 11.19
C LEU A 12 -0.72 -0.55 10.13
N PHE A 13 0.36 -0.01 9.55
CA PHE A 13 1.20 -0.72 8.59
C PHE A 13 1.80 -2.00 9.17
N ASP A 14 2.34 -1.92 10.39
CA ASP A 14 2.93 -3.04 11.10
C ASP A 14 1.90 -4.11 11.49
N HIS A 15 0.67 -3.70 11.80
CA HIS A 15 -0.43 -4.59 12.17
C HIS A 15 -1.30 -5.07 11.00
N VAL A 16 -1.08 -4.57 9.78
CA VAL A 16 -1.81 -5.03 8.60
C VAL A 16 -1.34 -6.44 8.24
N LEU A 17 -2.28 -7.39 8.30
CA LEU A 17 -2.05 -8.76 7.84
C LEU A 17 -2.02 -8.78 6.31
N PHE A 18 -0.81 -8.69 5.75
CA PHE A 18 -0.60 -8.86 4.31
C PHE A 18 -0.89 -10.30 3.89
N SER A 19 -1.99 -10.47 3.16
CA SER A 19 -2.41 -11.73 2.55
C SER A 19 -2.26 -11.62 1.03
N SER A 20 -2.24 -12.73 0.30
CA SER A 20 -2.11 -12.73 -1.18
C SER A 20 -3.20 -11.97 -1.93
N HIS A 21 -4.28 -11.55 -1.25
CA HIS A 21 -5.35 -10.74 -1.81
C HIS A 21 -5.30 -9.26 -1.40
N THR A 22 -4.30 -8.88 -0.61
CA THR A 22 -4.16 -7.52 -0.11
C THR A 22 -3.81 -6.58 -1.25
N LYS A 23 -4.54 -5.47 -1.34
CA LYS A 23 -4.36 -4.41 -2.32
C LYS A 23 -3.92 -3.14 -1.63
N VAL A 24 -3.04 -2.40 -2.28
CA VAL A 24 -2.67 -1.06 -1.86
C VAL A 24 -3.53 -0.07 -2.63
N ARG A 25 -4.23 0.79 -1.91
CA ARG A 25 -4.88 1.98 -2.47
C ARG A 25 -3.92 3.15 -2.30
N LEU A 26 -3.53 3.74 -3.42
CA LEU A 26 -2.69 4.92 -3.44
C LEU A 26 -3.52 6.18 -3.14
N THR A 27 -2.86 7.24 -2.70
CA THR A 27 -3.48 8.57 -2.51
C THR A 27 -4.09 9.14 -3.79
N ASP A 28 -3.62 8.69 -4.96
CA ASP A 28 -4.16 9.02 -6.28
C ASP A 28 -5.51 8.32 -6.57
N GLY A 29 -5.95 7.42 -5.69
CA GLY A 29 -7.22 6.70 -5.81
C GLY A 29 -7.13 5.36 -6.54
N HIS A 30 -5.99 5.04 -7.14
CA HIS A 30 -5.73 3.76 -7.80
C HIS A 30 -5.43 2.64 -6.81
N GLU A 31 -5.88 1.43 -7.14
CA GLU A 31 -5.69 0.22 -6.34
C GLU A 31 -4.87 -0.81 -7.09
N TYR A 32 -3.84 -1.36 -6.43
CA TYR A 32 -2.95 -2.35 -7.02
C TYR A 32 -2.74 -3.54 -6.07
N PRO A 33 -2.60 -4.77 -6.59
CA PRO A 33 -2.22 -5.91 -5.76
C PRO A 33 -0.80 -5.71 -5.19
N ILE A 34 -0.66 -5.97 -3.89
CA ILE A 34 0.64 -5.92 -3.22
C ILE A 34 1.40 -7.21 -3.52
N GLU A 35 2.68 -7.06 -3.87
CA GLU A 35 3.60 -8.16 -4.08
C GLU A 35 4.49 -8.42 -2.86
N ALA A 36 4.98 -7.36 -2.25
CA ALA A 36 5.90 -7.44 -1.12
C ALA A 36 5.83 -6.17 -0.30
N VAL A 37 6.29 -6.27 0.94
CA VAL A 37 6.35 -5.16 1.88
C VAL A 37 7.73 -5.13 2.50
N ASP A 38 8.31 -3.94 2.53
CA ASP A 38 9.54 -3.66 3.25
C ASP A 38 9.16 -2.91 4.54
N PHE A 39 9.26 -3.59 5.68
CA PHE A 39 8.90 -3.02 6.99
C PHE A 39 9.96 -2.05 7.52
N GLU A 40 11.23 -2.25 7.17
CA GLU A 40 12.33 -1.37 7.61
C GLU A 40 12.21 0.00 6.95
N ARG A 41 11.91 0.01 5.65
CA ARG A 41 11.73 1.23 4.86
C ARG A 41 10.28 1.69 4.81
N ARG A 42 9.34 0.86 5.26
CA ARG A 42 7.89 1.08 5.24
C ARG A 42 7.40 1.38 3.83
N GLN A 43 7.82 0.53 2.90
CA GLN A 43 7.49 0.61 1.50
C GLN A 43 6.66 -0.59 1.06
N VAL A 44 5.78 -0.35 0.10
CA VAL A 44 4.96 -1.39 -0.52
C VAL A 44 5.43 -1.58 -1.95
N LYS A 45 5.66 -2.83 -2.34
CA LYS A 45 5.93 -3.25 -3.70
C LYS A 45 4.62 -3.64 -4.38
N TYR A 46 4.34 -3.08 -5.54
CA TYR A 46 3.19 -3.44 -6.36
C TYR A 46 3.54 -3.41 -7.85
N TYR A 47 2.74 -4.09 -8.67
CA TYR A 47 2.79 -3.97 -10.13
C TYR A 47 1.63 -3.11 -10.62
N ASN A 48 1.94 -2.12 -11.46
CA ASN A 48 0.93 -1.28 -12.11
C ASN A 48 0.52 -1.78 -13.51
N GLY A 49 0.71 -3.08 -13.77
CA GLY A 49 0.52 -3.69 -15.09
C GLY A 49 1.73 -3.60 -16.01
N LYS A 50 2.86 -3.04 -15.54
CA LYS A 50 4.17 -3.16 -16.20
C LYS A 50 4.97 -4.32 -15.60
N ASP A 51 5.91 -4.85 -16.36
CA ASP A 51 6.83 -5.92 -15.94
C ASP A 51 7.81 -5.50 -14.82
N VAL A 52 7.85 -4.21 -14.49
CA VAL A 52 8.75 -3.65 -13.47
C VAL A 52 7.97 -3.36 -12.20
N PRO A 53 8.42 -3.87 -11.04
CA PRO A 53 7.77 -3.58 -9.78
C PRO A 53 8.08 -2.16 -9.30
N TYR A 54 7.09 -1.53 -8.68
CA TYR A 54 7.22 -0.22 -8.07
C TYR A 54 7.24 -0.33 -6.57
N TRP A 55 8.22 0.33 -5.95
CA TRP A 55 8.27 0.54 -4.50
C TRP A 55 7.74 1.92 -4.20
N ILE A 56 6.81 2.01 -3.27
CA ILE A 56 6.24 3.28 -2.84
C ILE A 56 6.20 3.38 -1.32
N ASP A 57 6.54 4.56 -0.81
CA ASP A 57 6.48 4.84 0.61
C ASP A 57 5.03 4.81 1.11
N ARG A 58 4.85 4.29 2.33
CA ARG A 58 3.60 4.31 3.10
C ARG A 58 2.87 5.65 3.08
N ASP A 59 3.60 6.77 3.03
CA ASP A 59 2.99 8.12 3.01
C ASP A 59 2.10 8.36 1.77
N LYS A 60 2.40 7.67 0.67
CA LYS A 60 1.60 7.71 -0.56
C LYS A 60 0.57 6.59 -0.65
N VAL A 61 0.42 5.81 0.42
CA VAL A 61 -0.59 4.77 0.58
C VAL A 61 -1.77 5.35 1.36
N ALA A 62 -2.90 5.46 0.69
CA ALA A 62 -4.17 5.88 1.26
C ALA A 62 -4.77 4.80 2.16
N ALA A 63 -4.74 3.55 1.72
CA ALA A 63 -5.25 2.42 2.48
C ALA A 63 -4.63 1.11 2.00
N ILE A 64 -4.69 0.09 2.86
CA ILE A 64 -4.43 -1.29 2.48
C ILE A 64 -5.75 -2.04 2.66
N VAL A 65 -6.23 -2.70 1.60
CA VAL A 65 -7.56 -3.32 1.48
C VAL A 65 -7.43 -4.82 1.30
#